data_AF-A0A0F9TUU2-F1
#
_entry.id   AF-A0A0F9TUU2-F1
#
_cell.length_a   1.000
_cell.length_b   1.000
_cell.length_c   1.000
_cell.angle_alpha   90.00
_cell.angle_beta   90.00
_cell.angle_gamma   90.00
#
_symmetry.space_group_name_H-M   'P 1'
#
loop_
_entity.id
_entity.type
_entity.pdbx_description
1 polymer ?
#
loop_
_entity_poly.entity_id
_entity_poly.type
_entity_poly.pdbx_seq_one_letter_code
_entity_poly.pdbx_strand_id
1 'polypeptide(L)'
;MFVYVLNQDGGPLMPCRPAKARKLLEAGKAKVVRRTPFTIRLLWDCEDHVQEVVAGMDTGSKRLGCAATTNNKVVYAAEVQ
;
A
#
# COMPACT_ATOMS: atom_id res chain seq x y z
N MET A 1 6.21 9.04 3.96
CA MET A 1 6.08 8.54 2.58
C MET A 1 6.35 7.05 2.55
N PHE A 2 5.48 6.27 1.92
CA PHE A 2 5.60 4.81 1.80
C PHE A 2 5.86 4.43 0.33
N VAL A 3 6.45 3.25 0.12
CA VAL A 3 6.64 2.65 -1.20
C VAL A 3 5.72 1.44 -1.32
N TYR A 4 4.92 1.41 -2.38
CA TYR A 4 4.04 0.29 -2.67
C TYR A 4 4.87 -0.91 -3.15
N VAL A 5 4.50 -2.10 -2.72
CA VAL A 5 5.24 -3.33 -3.01
C VAL A 5 4.28 -4.33 -3.63
N LEU A 6 4.73 -4.97 -4.71
CA LEU A 6 4.07 -6.12 -5.30
C LEU A 6 4.93 -7.37 -5.06
N ASN A 7 4.29 -8.51 -4.83
CA ASN A 7 4.96 -9.81 -4.84
C ASN A 7 5.43 -10.19 -6.27
N GLN A 8 6.09 -11.33 -6.42
CA GLN A 8 6.60 -11.81 -7.70
C GLN A 8 5.50 -11.93 -8.78
N ASP A 9 4.31 -12.38 -8.39
CA ASP A 9 3.15 -12.62 -9.27
C ASP A 9 2.33 -11.34 -9.56
N GLY A 10 2.66 -10.22 -8.89
CA GLY A 10 1.98 -8.94 -9.06
C GLY A 10 0.86 -8.66 -8.06
N GLY A 11 0.64 -9.55 -7.09
CA GLY A 11 -0.25 -9.32 -5.94
C GLY A 11 0.26 -8.21 -5.02
N PRO A 12 -0.64 -7.41 -4.41
CA PRO A 12 -0.26 -6.33 -3.53
C PRO A 12 0.24 -6.85 -2.17
N LEU A 13 1.36 -6.29 -1.70
CA LEU A 13 1.90 -6.51 -0.36
C LEU A 13 1.82 -5.25 0.50
N MET A 14 2.11 -5.42 1.78
CA MET A 14 2.25 -4.30 2.70
C MET A 14 3.30 -3.29 2.21
N PRO A 15 2.95 -1.99 2.15
CA PRO A 15 3.91 -0.96 1.77
C PRO A 15 5.07 -0.89 2.75
N CYS A 16 6.25 -0.53 2.24
CA CYS A 16 7.46 -0.44 3.05
C CYS A 16 8.02 0.98 3.12
N ARG A 17 8.92 1.20 4.09
CA ARG A 17 9.65 2.46 4.20
C ARG A 17 10.61 2.62 2.99
N PRO A 18 10.82 3.83 2.46
CA PRO A 18 11.74 4.09 1.36
C PRO A 18 13.16 3.53 1.58
N ALA A 19 13.65 3.52 2.82
CA ALA A 19 14.94 2.93 3.16
C ALA A 19 15.01 1.42 2.88
N LYS A 20 13.93 0.67 3.14
CA LYS A 20 13.85 -0.77 2.82
C LYS A 20 13.78 -0.96 1.30
N ALA A 21 12.93 -0.19 0.62
CA ALA A 21 12.81 -0.24 -0.83
C ALA A 21 14.17 0.01 -1.53
N ARG A 22 14.93 1.01 -1.08
CA ARG A 22 16.27 1.30 -1.62
C ARG A 22 17.21 0.10 -1.47
N LYS A 23 17.32 -0.47 -0.27
CA LYS A 23 18.17 -1.64 -0.01
C LYS A 23 17.79 -2.84 -0.90
N LEU A 24 16.49 -3.04 -1.15
CA LEU A 24 16.01 -4.11 -2.03
C LEU A 24 16.37 -3.87 -3.50
N LEU A 25 16.31 -2.62 -3.95
CA LEU A 25 16.72 -2.23 -5.31
C LEU A 25 18.24 -2.35 -5.49
N GLU A 26 19.04 -1.86 -4.53
CA GLU A 26 20.51 -1.96 -4.54
C GLU A 26 20.98 -3.42 -4.53
N ALA A 27 20.28 -4.30 -3.79
CA ALA A 27 20.58 -5.72 -3.74
C ALA A 27 20.09 -6.51 -4.98
N GLY A 28 19.55 -5.86 -6.02
CA GLY A 28 19.03 -6.53 -7.23
C GLY A 28 17.81 -7.43 -6.96
N LYS A 29 17.18 -7.25 -5.81
CA LYS A 29 16.13 -8.09 -5.27
C LYS A 29 14.75 -7.64 -5.76
N ALA A 30 14.56 -6.33 -5.94
CA ALA A 30 13.32 -5.77 -6.47
C ALA A 30 13.58 -4.98 -7.75
N LYS A 31 12.53 -4.73 -8.54
CA LYS A 31 12.54 -3.81 -9.68
C LYS A 31 11.49 -2.72 -9.52
N VAL A 32 11.76 -1.53 -10.05
CA VAL A 32 10.75 -0.46 -10.12
C VAL A 32 9.76 -0.78 -11.23
N VAL A 33 8.47 -0.75 -10.92
CA VAL A 33 7.38 -0.99 -11.91
C VAL A 33 6.56 0.25 -12.20
N ARG A 34 6.54 1.23 -11.28
CA ARG A 34 5.81 2.50 -11.46
C ARG A 34 6.52 3.61 -10.68
N ARG A 35 6.61 4.82 -11.27
CA ARG A 35 7.24 5.98 -10.60
C ARG A 35 6.26 6.77 -9.73
N THR A 36 5.00 6.88 -10.14
CA THR A 36 3.95 7.61 -9.40
C THR A 36 2.61 6.88 -9.41
N PRO A 37 2.12 6.38 -8.25
CA PRO A 37 2.88 6.28 -6.99
C PRO A 37 4.07 5.33 -7.15
N PHE A 38 5.16 5.60 -6.41
CA PHE A 38 6.39 4.82 -6.52
C PHE A 38 6.14 3.38 -6.02
N THR A 39 6.33 2.42 -6.92
CA THR A 39 5.98 1.01 -6.72
C THR A 39 7.14 0.12 -7.16
N ILE A 40 7.51 -0.82 -6.30
CA ILE A 40 8.50 -1.86 -6.59
C ILE A 40 7.83 -3.24 -6.64
N ARG A 41 8.39 -4.16 -7.43
CA ARG A 41 8.01 -5.57 -7.47
C ARG A 41 9.18 -6.42 -7.01
N LEU A 42 8.93 -7.37 -6.11
CA LEU A 42 9.93 -8.35 -5.67
C LEU A 42 10.21 -9.35 -6.80
N LEU A 43 11.46 -9.80 -6.91
CA LEU A 43 11.90 -10.78 -7.91
C LEU A 43 12.09 -12.18 -7.32
N TRP A 44 11.63 -12.38 -6.09
CA TRP A 44 11.68 -13.66 -5.39
C TRP A 44 10.35 -13.87 -4.67
N ASP A 45 10.07 -15.14 -4.40
CA ASP A 45 8.84 -15.53 -3.73
C ASP A 45 8.86 -15.15 -2.25
N CYS A 46 7.71 -14.72 -1.73
CA CYS A 46 7.57 -14.33 -0.35
C CYS A 46 6.17 -14.65 0.14
N GLU A 47 6.06 -14.89 1.44
CA GLU A 47 4.76 -15.04 2.08
C GLU A 47 3.93 -13.76 1.91
N ASP A 48 2.71 -13.91 1.41
CA ASP A 48 1.77 -12.82 1.11
C ASP A 48 1.12 -12.26 2.39
N HIS A 49 1.96 -11.77 3.30
CA HIS A 49 1.53 -11.15 4.55
C HIS A 49 0.93 -9.76 4.27
N VAL A 50 -0.40 -9.73 4.21
CA VAL A 50 -1.19 -8.51 4.21
C VAL A 50 -1.97 -8.39 5.52
N GLN A 51 -2.16 -7.16 5.98
CA GLN A 51 -3.01 -6.90 7.13
C GLN A 51 -4.42 -6.55 6.65
N GLU A 52 -5.42 -6.93 7.43
CA GLU A 52 -6.80 -6.56 7.14
C GLU A 52 -6.97 -5.03 7.21
N VAL A 53 -7.75 -4.51 6.25
CA VAL A 53 -8.13 -3.10 6.18
C VAL A 53 -9.65 -3.04 6.09
N VAL A 54 -10.26 -2.37 7.08
CA VAL A 54 -11.71 -2.16 7.11
C VAL A 54 -12.01 -0.83 6.44
N ALA A 55 -12.80 -0.87 5.38
CA ALA A 55 -13.33 0.31 4.72
C ALA A 55 -14.71 0.65 5.30
N GLY A 56 -14.86 1.87 5.81
CA GLY A 56 -16.12 2.43 6.29
C GLY A 56 -16.60 3.54 5.35
N MET A 57 -17.92 3.61 5.15
CA MET A 57 -18.57 4.73 4.50
C MET A 57 -19.63 5.31 5.44
N ASP A 58 -19.68 6.65 5.50
CA ASP A 58 -20.69 7.40 6.22
C ASP A 58 -21.49 8.24 5.21
N THR A 59 -22.76 7.89 5.03
CA THR A 59 -23.69 8.62 4.16
C THR A 59 -24.33 9.74 4.95
N GLY A 60 -23.60 10.85 5.13
CA GLY A 60 -24.15 12.06 5.73
C GLY A 60 -25.22 12.71 4.86
N SER A 61 -26.01 13.62 5.43
CA SER A 61 -27.15 14.28 4.74
C SER A 61 -26.76 15.20 3.58
N LYS A 62 -25.51 15.69 3.57
CA LYS A 62 -24.98 16.60 2.53
C LYS A 62 -23.67 16.14 1.91
N ARG A 63 -22.95 15.21 2.56
CA ARG A 63 -21.60 14.79 2.18
C ARG A 63 -21.42 13.33 2.54
N LEU A 64 -20.68 12.61 1.70
CA LEU A 64 -20.33 11.21 1.91
C LEU A 64 -18.89 11.13 2.40
N GLY A 65 -18.69 10.55 3.58
CA GLY A 65 -17.38 10.26 4.13
C GLY A 65 -16.97 8.83 3.81
N CYS A 66 -15.70 8.61 3.49
CA CYS A 66 -15.13 7.27 3.44
C CYS A 66 -13.79 7.22 4.16
N ALA A 67 -13.52 6.12 4.85
CA ALA A 67 -12.28 5.90 5.57
C ALA A 67 -11.82 4.46 5.45
N ALA A 68 -10.51 4.25 5.39
CA ALA A 68 -9.90 2.93 5.51
C ALA A 68 -9.09 2.88 6.82
N THR A 69 -9.35 1.86 7.63
CA THR A 69 -8.74 1.67 8.95
C THR A 69 -8.02 0.34 9.04
N THR A 70 -6.90 0.34 9.75
CA THR A 70 -6.13 -0.87 10.05
C THR A 70 -5.34 -0.66 11.34
N ASN A 71 -5.17 -1.69 12.17
CA ASN A 71 -4.49 -1.59 13.47
C ASN A 71 -4.96 -0.38 14.31
N ASN A 72 -6.28 -0.14 14.35
CA ASN A 72 -6.91 1.00 15.02
C ASN A 72 -6.41 2.39 14.56
N LYS A 73 -5.88 2.49 13.34
CA LYS A 73 -5.44 3.75 12.73
C LYS A 73 -6.15 3.97 11.41
N VAL A 74 -6.51 5.22 11.14
CA VAL A 74 -7.02 5.65 9.83
C VAL A 74 -5.83 5.81 8.89
N VAL A 75 -5.81 5.05 7.80
CA VAL A 75 -4.76 5.10 6.76
C VAL A 75 -5.19 5.86 5.51
N TYR A 76 -6.51 6.03 5.33
CA TYR A 76 -7.10 6.84 4.29
C TYR A 76 -8.40 7.44 4.81
N ALA A 77 -8.66 8.69 4.47
CA ALA A 77 -9.94 9.35 4.68
C ALA A 77 -10.19 10.30 3.52
N ALA A 78 -11.43 10.33 3.04
CA ALA A 78 -11.88 11.28 2.04
C ALA A 78 -13.33 11.66 2.29
N GLU A 79 -13.69 12.82 1.78
CA GLU A 79 -15.04 13.36 1.80
C GLU A 79 -15.40 13.72 0.35
N VAL A 80 -16.57 13.28 -0.08
CA VAL A 80 -17.08 13.50 -1.44
C VAL A 80 -18.41 14.24 -1.33
N GLN A 81 -18.59 15.25 -2.19
CA GLN A 81 -19.82 16.04 -2.31
C GLN A 81 -20.76 15.44 -3.34
#